data_AF-A0A851VRH7-F1
#
_entry.id   AF-A0A851VRH7-F1
#
_cell.length_a   1.000
_cell.length_b   1.000
_cell.length_c   1.000
_cell.angle_alpha   90.00
_cell.angle_beta   90.00
_cell.angle_gamma   90.00
#
_symmetry.space_group_name_H-M   'P 1'
#
loop_
_entity.id
_entity.type
_entity.pdbx_description
1 polymer ?
#
loop_
_entity_poly.entity_id
_entity_poly.type
_entity_poly.pdbx_seq_one_letter_code
_entity_poly.pdbx_strand_id
1 'polypeptide(L)'
;LLEKVYVMKDPIIPDKDKFLIFGSHCSLCSRAVCVGTDCNLFYSKSFCLSYVKENLNRFPLEIKEDMDKRKPQQKSCKKMDTKH
;
A
#
# COMPACT_ATOMS: atom_id res chain seq x y z
N LEU A 1 18.11 -6.65 -4.62
CA LEU A 1 16.96 -7.51 -4.97
C LEU A 1 15.75 -6.60 -5.16
N LEU A 2 14.98 -6.73 -6.24
CA LEU A 2 13.80 -5.89 -6.51
C LEU A 2 12.56 -6.43 -5.78
N GLU A 3 11.66 -5.54 -5.37
CA GLU A 3 10.42 -5.90 -4.67
C GLU A 3 9.37 -6.51 -5.61
N LYS A 4 8.65 -7.55 -5.16
CA LYS A 4 7.56 -8.17 -5.92
C LYS A 4 6.30 -7.34 -5.77
N VAL A 5 5.82 -6.79 -6.88
CA VAL A 5 4.64 -5.91 -6.94
C VAL A 5 3.58 -6.44 -7.91
N TYR A 6 2.33 -6.09 -7.64
CA TYR A 6 1.19 -6.36 -8.53
C TYR A 6 1.04 -5.20 -9.51
N VAL A 7 1.10 -5.48 -10.81
CA VAL A 7 1.02 -4.46 -11.88
C VAL A 7 -0.02 -4.80 -12.95
N MET A 8 -0.59 -3.78 -13.59
CA MET A 8 -1.22 -3.90 -14.92
C MET A 8 -0.77 -2.75 -15.82
N LYS A 9 -0.97 -2.93 -17.13
CA LYS A 9 -0.86 -1.82 -18.09
C LYS A 9 -1.84 -0.73 -17.69
N ASP A 10 -1.39 0.52 -17.77
CA ASP A 10 -2.27 1.65 -17.54
C ASP A 10 -3.41 1.63 -18.59
N PRO A 11 -4.69 1.49 -18.20
CA PRO A 11 -5.79 1.45 -19.14
C PRO A 11 -6.15 2.84 -19.71
N ILE A 12 -5.60 3.92 -19.14
CA ILE A 12 -5.89 5.31 -19.48
C ILE A 12 -4.76 5.89 -20.34
N ILE A 13 -3.51 5.52 -20.08
CA ILE A 13 -2.36 6.03 -20.82
C ILE A 13 -1.98 5.05 -21.95
N PRO A 14 -2.06 5.45 -23.23
CA PRO A 14 -1.80 4.57 -24.38
C PRO A 14 -0.30 4.19 -24.56
N ASP A 15 0.55 4.69 -23.67
CA ASP A 15 2.00 4.49 -23.69
C ASP A 15 2.36 3.08 -23.17
N LYS A 16 3.08 2.31 -23.99
CA LYS A 16 3.29 0.87 -23.79
C LYS A 16 4.22 0.53 -22.63
N ASP A 17 4.96 1.52 -22.13
CA ASP A 17 5.98 1.34 -21.09
C ASP A 17 5.53 1.82 -19.70
N LYS A 18 4.26 2.20 -19.55
CA LYS A 18 3.66 2.62 -18.28
C LYS A 18 2.79 1.54 -17.68
N PHE A 19 3.05 1.24 -16.40
CA PHE A 19 2.30 0.27 -15.62
C PHE A 19 1.81 0.92 -14.32
N LEU A 20 0.61 0.53 -13.89
CA LEU A 20 0.06 0.91 -12.60
C LEU A 20 0.39 -0.17 -11.58
N ILE A 21 0.84 0.24 -10.39
CA ILE A 21 1.11 -0.66 -9.24
C ILE A 21 -0.12 -0.67 -8.33
N PHE A 22 -0.63 -1.86 -8.02
CA PHE A 22 -1.82 -2.07 -7.16
C PHE A 22 -1.48 -2.47 -5.75
N GLY A 23 -0.33 -3.11 -5.58
CA GLY A 23 0.07 -3.61 -4.29
C GLY A 23 1.40 -4.33 -4.31
N SER A 24 1.73 -4.88 -3.16
CA SER A 24 2.93 -5.67 -2.92
C SER A 24 2.64 -6.72 -1.85
N HIS A 25 3.69 -7.31 -1.28
CA HIS A 25 3.60 -8.18 -0.11
C HIS A 25 4.30 -7.55 1.08
N CYS A 26 3.75 -7.72 2.28
CA CYS A 26 4.47 -7.43 3.51
C CYS A 26 5.75 -8.26 3.56
N SER A 27 6.88 -7.61 3.79
CA SER A 27 8.19 -8.26 3.78
C SER A 27 8.49 -9.12 4.99
N LEU A 28 7.59 -9.16 5.98
CA LEU A 28 7.75 -9.94 7.21
C LEU A 28 6.73 -11.06 7.35
N CYS A 29 5.49 -10.85 6.90
CA CYS A 29 4.44 -11.87 6.97
C CYS A 29 3.90 -12.31 5.60
N SER A 30 4.43 -11.78 4.50
CA SER A 30 4.05 -12.13 3.12
C SER A 30 2.57 -11.92 2.78
N ARG A 31 1.80 -11.20 3.61
CA ARG A 31 0.42 -10.83 3.30
C ARG A 31 0.38 -9.84 2.14
N ALA A 32 -0.48 -10.08 1.15
CA ALA A 32 -0.73 -9.13 0.08
C ALA A 32 -1.33 -7.82 0.65
N VAL A 33 -0.85 -6.68 0.16
CA VAL A 33 -1.28 -5.34 0.58
C VAL A 33 -1.49 -4.45 -0.62
N CYS A 34 -2.53 -3.61 -0.57
CA CYS A 34 -2.77 -2.60 -1.61
C CYS A 34 -1.74 -1.45 -1.52
N VAL A 35 -1.56 -0.66 -2.57
CA VAL A 35 -0.72 0.57 -2.55
C VAL A 35 -1.30 1.69 -1.69
N GLY A 36 -2.53 1.54 -1.21
CA GLY A 36 -3.19 2.52 -0.36
C GLY A 36 -2.45 2.73 0.96
N THR A 37 -2.45 3.98 1.42
CA THR A 37 -1.82 4.42 2.68
C THR A 37 -2.43 3.76 3.92
N ASP A 38 -3.61 3.16 3.80
CA ASP A 38 -4.28 2.43 4.89
C ASP A 38 -3.98 0.91 4.86
N CYS A 39 -3.32 0.42 3.81
CA CYS A 39 -2.95 -0.99 3.64
C CYS A 39 -1.49 -1.25 4.01
N ASN A 40 -0.59 -0.37 3.57
CA ASN A 40 0.85 -0.57 3.66
C ASN A 40 1.61 0.62 4.26
N LEU A 41 2.83 0.35 4.71
CA LEU A 41 3.88 1.33 4.97
C LEU A 41 5.12 0.89 4.20
N PHE A 42 5.68 1.80 3.40
CA PHE A 42 6.97 1.61 2.76
C PHE A 42 8.07 2.35 3.54
N TYR A 43 9.20 1.68 3.77
CA TYR A 43 10.42 2.29 4.29
C TYR A 43 11.62 1.89 3.43
N SER A 44 12.23 0.73 3.73
CA SER A 44 13.19 0.06 2.84
C SER A 44 12.53 -1.05 2.02
N LYS A 45 11.32 -1.45 2.43
CA LYS A 45 10.48 -2.51 1.86
C LYS A 45 9.03 -2.31 2.33
N SER A 46 8.05 -2.95 1.69
CA SER A 46 6.64 -2.83 2.11
C SER A 46 6.33 -3.67 3.34
N PHE A 47 5.53 -3.12 4.25
CA PHE A 47 4.98 -3.81 5.41
C PHE A 47 3.48 -3.58 5.49
N CYS A 48 2.71 -4.59 5.90
CA CYS A 48 1.29 -4.40 6.19
C CYS A 48 1.13 -3.64 7.51
N LEU A 49 0.13 -2.75 7.58
CA LEU A 49 -0.07 -1.93 8.77
C LEU A 49 -0.41 -2.73 10.03
N SER A 50 -1.07 -3.87 9.89
CA SER A 50 -1.31 -4.78 11.02
C SER A 50 0.00 -5.22 11.65
N TYR A 51 0.96 -5.70 10.84
CA TYR A 51 2.27 -6.12 11.34
C TYR A 51 3.03 -4.96 11.99
N VAL A 52 3.01 -3.77 11.37
CA VAL A 52 3.67 -2.57 11.90
C VAL A 52 3.11 -2.21 13.28
N LYS A 53 1.78 -2.19 13.44
CA LYS A 53 1.12 -1.88 14.71
C LYS A 53 1.47 -2.89 15.81
N GLU A 54 1.46 -4.18 15.49
CA GLU A 54 1.81 -5.26 16.43
C GLU A 54 3.29 -5.22 16.86
N ASN A 55 4.17 -4.68 16.03
CA ASN A 55 5.62 -4.67 16.24
C ASN A 55 6.21 -3.26 16.30
N LEU A 56 5.40 -2.25 16.65
CA LEU A 56 5.75 -0.84 16.47
C LEU A 56 7.05 -0.46 17.20
N ASN A 57 7.29 -1.05 18.36
CA ASN A 57 8.50 -0.88 19.16
C ASN A 57 9.80 -1.27 18.42
N ARG A 58 9.74 -2.21 17.47
CA ARG A 58 10.89 -2.71 16.69
C ARG A 58 11.26 -1.82 15.50
N PHE A 59 10.42 -0.84 15.17
CA PHE A 59 10.68 0.09 14.08
C PHE A 59 11.43 1.35 14.56
N PRO A 60 12.21 2.01 13.68
CA PRO A 60 12.80 3.33 13.91
C PRO A 60 11.77 4.39 14.35
N LEU A 61 12.25 5.46 14.98
CA LEU A 61 11.40 6.53 15.53
C LEU A 61 10.55 7.21 14.44
N GLU A 62 11.12 7.37 13.26
CA GLU A 62 10.47 7.99 12.11
C GLU A 62 9.18 7.25 11.71
N ILE A 63 9.19 5.92 11.77
CA ILE A 63 8.01 5.09 11.47
C ILE A 63 6.99 5.19 12.61
N LYS A 64 7.44 5.28 13.86
CA LYS A 64 6.56 5.45 15.01
C LYS A 64 5.78 6.77 14.90
N GLU A 65 6.49 7.85 14.61
CA GLU A 65 5.87 9.16 14.41
C GLU A 65 4.95 9.22 13.19
N ASP A 66 5.29 8.52 12.09
CA ASP A 66 4.40 8.41 10.93
C ASP A 66 3.09 7.70 11.30
N MET A 67 3.16 6.61 12.07
CA MET A 67 1.98 5.88 12.56
C MET A 67 1.06 6.75 13.42
N ASP A 68 1.62 7.60 14.27
CA ASP A 68 0.82 8.51 15.11
C ASP A 68 0.08 9.58 14.29
N LYS A 69 0.66 9.98 13.14
CA LYS A 69 0.07 10.97 12.22
C LYS A 69 -1.00 10.38 11.29
N ARG A 70 -1.09 9.06 11.16
CA ARG A 70 -2.09 8.40 10.31
C ARG A 70 -3.49 8.50 10.91
N LYS A 71 -4.21 9.57 10.56
CA LYS A 71 -5.67 9.61 10.72
C LYS A 71 -6.32 8.69 9.69
N PRO A 72 -7.34 7.90 10.04
CA PRO A 72 -8.11 7.14 9.06
C PRO A 72 -8.79 8.13 8.11
N GLN A 73 -8.21 8.33 6.93
CA GLN A 73 -8.90 9.04 5.87
C GLN A 73 -9.90 8.08 5.25
N GLN A 74 -11.17 8.21 5.62
CA GLN A 74 -12.26 7.54 4.92
C GLN A 74 -12.31 8.03 3.46
N LYS A 75 -11.52 7.42 2.58
CA LYS A 75 -11.74 7.55 1.14
C LYS A 75 -12.77 6.50 0.75
N SER A 76 -14.04 6.90 0.75
CA SER A 76 -15.10 6.11 0.11
C SER A 76 -14.67 5.85 -1.33
N CYS A 77 -14.46 4.59 -1.69
CA CYS A 77 -14.53 4.20 -3.09
C CYS A 77 -15.99 4.46 -3.49
N LYS A 78 -16.27 5.56 -4.19
CA LYS A 78 -17.60 5.79 -4.75
C LYS A 78 -17.85 4.65 -5.72
N LYS A 79 -18.71 3.69 -5.34
CA LYS A 79 -19.31 2.77 -6.29
C LYS A 79 -20.00 3.63 -7.33
N MET A 80 -19.55 3.53 -8.58
CA MET A 80 -20.26 4.11 -9.70
C MET A 80 -21.33 3.09 -10.08
N ASP A 81 -22.56 3.29 -9.61
CA ASP A 81 -23.69 2.46 -9.98
C ASP A 81 -23.97 2.65 -11.48
N THR A 82 -23.67 1.63 -12.28
CA THR A 82 -24.08 1.56 -13.68
C THR A 82 -25.57 1.26 -13.73
N LYS A 83 -26.38 2.27 -14.01
CA LYS A 83 -27.81 2.11 -14.31
C LYS A 83 -27.95 1.59 -15.75
N HIS A 84 -28.57 0.43 -15.90
CA HIS A 84 -29.04 -0.12 -17.18
C HIS A 84 -30.21 0.71 -17.73
#